data_AF-A0A7I9Y9B1-F1
#
_entry.id   AF-A0A7I9Y9B1-F1
#
_cell.length_a   1.000
_cell.length_b   1.000
_cell.length_c   1.000
_cell.angle_alpha   90.00
_cell.angle_beta   90.00
_cell.angle_gamma   90.00
#
_symmetry.space_group_name_H-M   'P 1'
#
loop_
_entity.id
_entity.type
_entity.pdbx_description
1 polymer ?
#
loop_
_entity_poly.entity_id
_entity_poly.type
_entity_poly.pdbx_seq_one_letter_code
_entity_poly.pdbx_strand_id
1 'polypeptide(L)'
;MKTTEPHAETLALLTPPHGARPAGSRATCRSWARAIHLTWPHLDGLAVPSTMTGGRNIVLWNTARDSLPGSPAFSRALADPLVWSIAQAAAERIGYQIH
;
A
#
# COMPACT_ATOMS: atom_id res chain seq x y z
N MET A 1 4.32 35.65 13.69
CA MET A 1 4.40 34.53 14.64
C MET A 1 3.17 33.65 14.41
N LYS A 2 3.30 32.68 13.49
CA LYS A 2 2.23 31.73 13.14
C LYS A 2 2.76 30.37 13.55
N THR A 3 2.24 29.85 14.65
CA THR A 3 2.64 28.59 15.26
C THR A 3 2.31 27.43 14.33
N THR A 4 3.36 26.77 13.86
CA THR A 4 3.37 25.44 13.25
C THR A 4 3.41 24.41 14.37
N GLU A 5 2.39 23.55 14.47
CA GLU A 5 2.35 22.28 15.21
C GLU A 5 1.06 21.51 14.79
N PRO A 6 1.03 20.16 14.81
CA PRO A 6 1.26 19.37 13.60
C PRO A 6 0.03 18.52 13.19
N HIS A 7 0.01 18.12 11.92
CA HIS A 7 -0.93 17.14 11.29
C HIS A 7 -0.87 15.70 11.89
N ALA A 8 -0.44 15.54 13.14
CA ALA A 8 -0.22 14.26 13.80
C ALA A 8 -1.50 13.65 14.43
N GLU A 9 -2.59 14.41 14.55
CA GLU A 9 -3.76 13.98 15.35
C GLU A 9 -4.79 13.09 14.60
N THR A 10 -4.61 12.80 13.30
CA THR A 10 -5.56 11.96 12.54
C THR A 10 -5.07 10.52 12.30
N LEU A 11 -4.03 10.07 13.01
CA LEU A 11 -3.49 8.69 12.92
C LEU A 11 -3.80 7.83 14.15
N ALA A 12 -4.65 8.31 15.06
CA ALA A 12 -4.77 7.76 16.42
C ALA A 12 -5.75 6.59 16.64
N LEU A 13 -6.26 5.88 15.63
CA LEU A 13 -7.29 4.83 15.90
C LEU A 13 -7.10 3.44 15.30
N LEU A 14 -5.95 3.07 14.74
CA LEU A 14 -5.76 1.68 14.25
C LEU A 14 -4.36 1.11 14.49
N THR A 15 -3.67 1.49 15.57
CA THR A 15 -2.48 0.72 16.02
C THR A 15 -2.97 -0.44 16.89
N PRO A 16 -2.99 -1.69 16.40
CA PRO A 16 -3.37 -2.81 17.24
C PRO A 16 -2.28 -3.07 18.30
N PRO A 17 -2.64 -3.62 19.48
CA PRO A 17 -1.68 -3.89 20.54
C PRO A 17 -0.57 -4.85 20.07
N HIS A 18 0.65 -4.62 20.57
CA HIS A 18 1.85 -5.40 20.26
C HIS A 18 1.56 -6.91 20.35
N GLY A 19 1.57 -7.60 19.20
CA GLY A 19 1.30 -9.03 19.08
C GLY A 19 0.08 -9.41 18.23
N ALA A 20 -0.79 -8.46 17.90
CA ALA A 20 -1.88 -8.68 16.94
C ALA A 20 -1.35 -8.63 15.50
N ARG A 21 -1.65 -9.66 14.71
CA ARG A 21 -1.37 -9.67 13.27
C ARG A 21 -2.02 -8.42 12.65
N PRO A 22 -1.30 -7.57 11.90
CA PRO A 22 -1.84 -6.28 11.42
C PRO A 22 -3.10 -6.40 10.55
N ALA A 23 -3.41 -7.60 10.06
CA ALA A 23 -4.59 -7.89 9.28
C ALA A 23 -5.36 -9.09 9.86
N GLY A 24 -6.66 -8.90 10.08
CA GLY A 24 -7.62 -9.97 10.33
C GLY A 24 -7.71 -10.96 9.16
N SER A 25 -8.70 -11.86 9.18
CA SER A 25 -8.91 -12.76 8.05
C SER A 25 -9.12 -11.97 6.75
N ARG A 26 -8.69 -12.51 5.61
CA ARG A 26 -8.89 -11.86 4.30
C ARG A 26 -10.38 -11.60 4.03
N ALA A 27 -11.27 -12.43 4.57
CA ALA A 27 -12.71 -12.22 4.49
C ALA A 27 -13.15 -10.98 5.29
N THR A 28 -12.71 -10.86 6.54
CA THR A 28 -13.01 -9.72 7.41
C THR A 28 -12.53 -8.41 6.80
N CYS A 29 -11.26 -8.33 6.38
CA CYS A 29 -10.70 -7.10 5.79
C CYS A 29 -11.46 -6.67 4.53
N ARG A 30 -11.89 -7.62 3.69
CA ARG A 30 -12.68 -7.32 2.49
C ARG A 30 -14.09 -6.83 2.83
N SER A 31 -14.73 -7.42 3.83
CA SER A 31 -16.03 -6.97 4.32
C SER A 31 -15.96 -5.52 4.81
N TRP A 32 -14.92 -5.19 5.59
CA TRP A 32 -14.68 -3.84 6.09
C TRP A 32 -14.40 -2.86 4.95
N ALA A 33 -13.49 -3.19 4.04
CA ALA A 33 -13.19 -2.33 2.89
C ALA A 33 -14.42 -2.05 2.04
N ARG A 34 -15.29 -3.05 1.84
CA ARG A 34 -16.57 -2.88 1.13
C ARG A 34 -17.52 -1.96 1.88
N ALA A 35 -17.69 -2.16 3.18
CA ALA A 35 -18.56 -1.32 4.00
C ALA A 35 -18.10 0.15 3.96
N ILE A 36 -16.80 0.41 4.11
CA ILE A 36 -16.24 1.76 4.04
C ILE A 36 -16.49 2.40 2.67
N HIS A 37 -16.21 1.66 1.58
CA HIS A 37 -16.43 2.18 0.23
C HIS A 37 -17.90 2.54 -0.04
N LEU A 38 -18.84 1.74 0.46
CA LEU A 38 -20.27 1.99 0.30
C LEU A 38 -20.75 3.18 1.15
N THR A 39 -20.22 3.35 2.36
CA THR A 39 -20.60 4.45 3.25
C THR A 39 -20.01 5.79 2.79
N TRP A 40 -18.78 5.79 2.27
CA TRP A 40 -18.10 6.99 1.79
C TRP A 40 -17.59 6.81 0.36
N PRO A 41 -18.48 6.94 -0.64
CA PRO A 41 -18.15 6.67 -2.04
C PRO A 41 -17.22 7.70 -2.66
N HIS A 42 -16.95 8.82 -2.00
CA HIS A 42 -16.04 9.88 -2.46
C HIS A 42 -14.60 9.69 -1.98
N LEU A 43 -14.33 8.69 -1.14
CA LEU A 43 -12.96 8.40 -0.73
C LEU A 43 -12.19 7.76 -1.88
N ASP A 44 -10.92 8.09 -1.95
CA ASP A 44 -9.99 7.55 -2.94
C ASP A 44 -9.45 6.17 -2.54
N GLY A 45 -9.39 5.87 -1.24
CA GLY A 45 -8.75 4.66 -0.77
C GLY A 45 -8.51 4.59 0.73
N LEU A 46 -7.63 3.67 1.13
CA LEU A 46 -7.23 3.39 2.51
C LEU A 46 -5.71 3.28 2.64
N ALA A 47 -5.16 3.82 3.73
CA ALA A 47 -3.80 3.57 4.15
C ALA A 47 -3.80 2.49 5.25
N VAL A 48 -3.06 1.41 5.05
CA VAL A 48 -2.99 0.26 5.98
C VAL A 48 -1.55 -0.18 6.20
N PRO A 49 -1.19 -0.74 7.35
CA PRO A 49 0.13 -1.33 7.55
C PRO A 49 0.31 -2.61 6.71
N SER A 50 1.51 -2.79 6.18
CA SER A 50 1.93 -4.00 5.47
C SER A 50 2.05 -5.14 6.45
N THR A 51 1.44 -6.28 6.11
CA THR A 51 1.59 -7.51 6.90
C THR A 51 2.96 -8.17 6.74
N MET A 52 3.73 -7.78 5.71
CA MET A 52 5.05 -8.35 5.41
C MET A 52 6.18 -7.50 5.99
N THR A 53 6.02 -6.18 6.01
CA THR A 53 7.10 -5.24 6.33
C THR A 53 6.74 -4.23 7.41
N GLY A 54 5.48 -4.17 7.86
CA GLY A 54 4.99 -3.13 8.77
C GLY A 54 4.89 -1.72 8.16
N GLY A 55 5.51 -1.50 7.00
CA GLY A 55 5.45 -0.23 6.27
C GLY A 55 4.07 0.12 5.74
N ARG A 56 3.88 1.34 5.24
CA ARG A 56 2.58 1.82 4.75
C ARG A 56 2.22 1.23 3.37
N ASN A 57 1.07 0.58 3.28
CA ASN A 57 0.41 0.19 2.03
C ASN A 57 -0.76 1.13 1.73
N ILE A 58 -0.89 1.53 0.48
CA ILE A 58 -2.01 2.34 -0.01
C ILE A 58 -2.90 1.46 -0.88
N VAL A 59 -4.19 1.40 -0.55
CA VAL A 59 -5.24 0.70 -1.32
C VAL A 59 -6.09 1.77 -1.98
N LEU A 60 -6.20 1.73 -3.30
CA LEU A 60 -7.00 2.69 -4.06
C LEU A 60 -8.31 2.04 -4.54
N TRP A 61 -9.40 2.80 -4.47
CA TRP A 61 -10.66 2.48 -5.13
C TRP A 61 -10.70 3.09 -6.53
N ASN A 62 -11.72 2.72 -7.32
CA ASN A 62 -11.83 3.16 -8.70
C ASN A 62 -12.07 4.67 -8.86
N THR A 63 -12.50 5.34 -7.80
CA THR A 63 -12.61 6.80 -7.70
C THR A 63 -11.28 7.49 -7.91
N ALA A 64 -10.19 6.93 -7.37
CA ALA A 64 -8.83 7.44 -7.50
C ALA A 64 -8.13 7.00 -8.79
N ARG A 65 -8.87 6.65 -9.85
CA ARG A 65 -8.27 6.16 -11.11
C ARG A 65 -7.35 7.20 -11.74
N ASP A 66 -7.70 8.47 -11.61
CA ASP A 66 -6.93 9.62 -12.07
C ASP A 66 -5.65 9.87 -11.27
N SER A 67 -5.48 9.24 -10.11
CA SER A 67 -4.25 9.31 -9.31
C SER A 67 -3.10 8.49 -9.91
N LEU A 68 -3.40 7.59 -10.87
CA LEU A 68 -2.40 6.80 -11.58
C LEU A 68 -2.24 7.32 -13.02
N PRO A 69 -1.01 7.27 -13.59
CA PRO A 69 -0.80 7.65 -14.97
C PRO A 69 -1.56 6.69 -15.91
N GLY A 70 -2.16 7.22 -16.97
CA GLY A 70 -2.95 6.43 -17.93
C GLY A 70 -2.16 5.36 -18.68
N SER A 71 -0.83 5.46 -18.70
CA SER A 71 0.08 4.45 -19.21
C SER A 71 1.32 4.35 -18.33
N PRO A 72 1.92 3.16 -18.17
CA PRO A 72 3.16 3.02 -17.43
C PRO A 72 4.28 3.79 -18.13
N ALA A 73 5.10 4.51 -17.38
CA ALA A 73 6.30 5.18 -17.91
C ALA A 73 7.36 4.19 -18.42
N PHE A 74 7.30 2.94 -17.94
CA PHE A 74 8.23 1.87 -18.30
C PHE A 74 7.48 0.55 -18.49
N SER A 75 7.62 -0.05 -19.67
CA SER A 75 7.09 -1.38 -19.99
C SER A 75 8.06 -2.10 -20.93
N ARG A 76 8.62 -3.22 -20.44
CA ARG A 76 9.58 -4.08 -21.13
C ARG A 76 9.31 -5.54 -20.76
N ALA A 77 9.75 -6.45 -21.61
CA ALA A 77 9.67 -7.88 -21.31
C ALA A 77 10.52 -8.20 -20.06
N LEU A 78 10.09 -9.16 -19.25
CA LEU A 78 10.85 -9.58 -18.07
C LEU A 78 12.22 -10.18 -18.44
N ALA A 79 12.34 -10.73 -19.65
CA ALA A 79 13.59 -11.26 -20.21
C ALA A 79 14.53 -10.17 -20.77
N ASP A 80 14.12 -8.90 -20.77
CA ASP A 80 15.02 -7.79 -21.13
C ASP A 80 16.19 -7.75 -20.12
N PRO A 81 17.46 -7.72 -20.59
CA PRO A 81 18.63 -7.75 -19.70
C PRO A 81 18.62 -6.67 -18.63
N LEU A 82 18.13 -5.46 -18.93
CA LEU A 82 18.07 -4.37 -17.93
C LEU A 82 17.04 -4.66 -16.85
N VAL A 83 15.87 -5.20 -17.23
CA VAL A 83 14.83 -5.59 -16.27
C VAL A 83 15.33 -6.72 -15.38
N TRP A 84 16.05 -7.68 -15.97
CA TRP A 84 16.63 -8.80 -15.23
C TRP A 84 17.68 -8.35 -14.20
N SER A 85 18.53 -7.39 -14.54
CA SER A 85 19.48 -6.80 -13.58
C SER A 85 18.79 -6.10 -12.42
N ILE A 86 17.70 -5.36 -12.68
CA ILE A 86 16.90 -4.71 -11.63
C ILE A 86 16.26 -5.77 -10.72
N ALA A 87 15.73 -6.85 -11.31
CA ALA A 87 15.12 -7.94 -10.57
C ALA A 87 16.13 -8.65 -9.65
N GLN A 88 17.34 -8.91 -10.12
CA GLN A 88 18.41 -9.53 -9.31
C GLN A 88 18.79 -8.63 -8.13
N ALA A 89 19.05 -7.34 -8.37
CA ALA A 89 19.36 -6.39 -7.30
C ALA A 89 18.23 -6.28 -6.27
N ALA A 90 16.97 -6.33 -6.71
CA ALA A 90 15.83 -6.34 -5.81
C ALA A 90 15.76 -7.63 -4.99
N ALA A 91 15.99 -8.80 -5.62
CA ALA A 91 15.97 -10.10 -4.96
C ALA A 91 17.03 -10.18 -3.85
N GLU A 92 18.27 -9.77 -4.14
CA GLU A 92 19.35 -9.70 -3.14
C GLU A 92 18.96 -8.83 -1.94
N ARG A 93 18.38 -7.66 -2.19
CA ARG A 93 17.97 -6.72 -1.13
C ARG A 93 16.88 -7.29 -0.21
N ILE A 94 16.03 -8.18 -0.70
CA ILE A 94 14.95 -8.81 0.09
C ILE A 94 15.28 -10.24 0.53
N GLY A 95 16.51 -10.72 0.28
CA GLY A 95 16.95 -12.06 0.66
C GLY A 95 16.39 -13.20 -0.20
N TYR A 96 15.98 -12.90 -1.44
CA TYR A 96 15.53 -13.89 -2.41
C TYR A 96 16.62 -14.19 -3.45
N GLN A 97 16.58 -15.40 -4.01
CA GLN A 97 17.43 -15.82 -5.12
C GLN A 97 16.55 -16.08 -6.35
N ILE A 98 17.00 -15.57 -7.50
CA ILE A 98 16.36 -15.79 -8.79
C ILE A 98 17.43 -16.33 -9.76
N HIS A 99 17.05 -17.33 -10.55
CA HIS A 99 17.91 -18.04 -11.50
C HIS A 99 17.37 -17.91 -12.91
#